data_AF-A0A7C1H9G0-F1
#
_entry.id   AF-A0A7C1H9G0-F1
#
_cell.length_a   1.000
_cell.length_b   1.000
_cell.length_c   1.000
_cell.angle_alpha   90.00
_cell.angle_beta   90.00
_cell.angle_gamma   90.00
#
_symmetry.space_group_name_H-M   'P 1'
#
loop_
_entity.id
_entity.type
_entity.pdbx_description
1 polymer ?
#
loop_
_entity_poly.entity_id
_entity_poly.type
_entity_poly.pdbx_seq_one_letter_code
_entity_poly.pdbx_strand_id
1 'polypeptide(L)'
;MSLAKAESIAQSASPDEISAVTEAVQVLQEAVQWDSENQEVQRGIQLYQARINALEDEKQKLRQQTLQELADYNFATALETIQKAQRIDARDAELQTIAEKIIVMSEINQEVQHTLNNNQIDQAMAGFSKMREISPVSLSFANYPLRNSIVDQVQKRIMQMELENRWYDAYILLSTLDLEEFSQDLQRVRSTGAQYYYQKSSVTILDNGDYHHAYLLSVLASQLDDSDLRIFRRLQEAQDHVNKSIQSHIAVATFDSPSNDPDAGRQFSDSLISYLYSVLPYGINILERDKIDYALKEQYADNRSAGQMLGVDLMVTGSVSLFKVDTNIDKRSATANVKVGEESSPNPEYQQMMSAYGPDTKLWPSVPPMTITRDRTQIMNYTRGTAETRGFAKVSVRIFDTQKGTISFVKDFDANVAYDNEFQDEVNEANIEYKPMRLPSETEVKEQMRREIVTQVADVVQASFEAREHRFLNQAQFYLDRREPQLAIRPVAQGYYYALQDDIPEDNPAFIEIRRLLPGLAQTFYTSPRDVSGSSVDFERE
;
A
#
# COMPACT_ATOMS: atom_id res chain seq x y z
N MET A 1 64.32 33.34 34.61
CA MET A 1 64.37 32.32 33.53
C MET A 1 62.97 31.98 33.01
N SER A 2 61.97 31.87 33.89
CA SER A 2 60.55 31.64 33.53
C SER A 2 59.92 32.74 32.66
N LEU A 3 60.17 34.03 32.95
CA LEU A 3 59.67 35.15 32.14
C LEU A 3 60.16 35.12 30.68
N ALA A 4 61.46 34.97 30.46
CA ALA A 4 62.04 34.86 29.12
C ALA A 4 61.53 33.62 28.35
N LYS A 5 61.25 32.53 29.05
CA LYS A 5 60.64 31.33 28.45
C LYS A 5 59.18 31.59 28.05
N ALA A 6 58.38 32.19 28.92
CA ALA A 6 56.99 32.57 28.63
C ALA A 6 56.90 33.56 27.46
N GLU A 7 57.81 34.54 27.40
CA GLU A 7 57.90 35.51 26.32
C GLU A 7 58.30 34.86 24.99
N SER A 8 59.26 33.92 25.01
CA SER A 8 59.62 33.14 23.83
C SER A 8 58.45 32.29 23.31
N ILE A 9 57.65 31.69 24.21
CA ILE A 9 56.48 30.89 23.83
C ILE A 9 55.41 31.80 23.21
N ALA A 10 55.08 32.92 23.86
CA ALA A 10 54.10 33.89 23.37
C ALA A 10 54.51 34.53 22.02
N GLN A 11 55.80 34.74 21.76
CA GLN A 11 56.31 35.29 20.49
C GLN A 11 56.39 34.25 19.36
N SER A 12 56.42 32.95 19.69
CA SER A 12 56.41 31.86 18.70
C SER A 12 55.02 31.49 18.17
N ALA A 13 54.00 32.25 18.55
CA ALA A 13 52.59 32.00 18.30
C ALA A 13 52.21 32.14 16.81
N SER A 14 52.34 31.05 16.04
CA SER A 14 51.63 30.90 14.77
C SER A 14 51.51 29.42 14.41
N PRO A 15 50.30 28.87 14.15
CA PRO A 15 49.02 29.55 13.91
C PRO A 15 48.01 29.50 15.09
N ASP A 16 48.44 29.47 16.35
CA ASP A 16 47.54 29.29 17.51
C ASP A 16 47.88 30.27 18.65
N GLU A 17 47.44 31.53 18.53
CA GLU A 17 47.81 32.60 19.47
C GLU A 17 47.28 32.37 20.89
N ILE A 18 46.03 31.92 21.04
CA ILE A 18 45.44 31.68 22.37
C ILE A 18 46.15 30.53 23.08
N SER A 19 46.43 29.40 22.41
CA SER A 19 47.12 28.28 23.05
C SER A 19 48.55 28.66 23.48
N ALA A 20 49.28 29.40 22.64
CA ALA A 20 50.63 29.84 22.97
C ALA A 20 50.65 30.81 24.17
N VAL A 21 49.71 31.76 24.24
CA VAL A 21 49.61 32.67 25.39
C VAL A 21 49.13 31.93 26.65
N THR A 22 48.26 30.93 26.52
CA THR A 22 47.81 30.10 27.64
C THR A 22 48.94 29.24 28.20
N GLU A 23 49.77 28.66 27.34
CA GLU A 23 50.99 27.93 27.76
C GLU A 23 51.98 28.87 28.46
N ALA A 24 52.14 30.09 27.96
CA ALA A 24 52.95 31.12 28.63
C ALA A 24 52.42 31.46 30.04
N VAL A 25 51.10 31.57 30.22
CA VAL A 25 50.47 31.75 31.54
C VAL A 25 50.74 30.54 32.44
N GLN A 26 50.61 29.31 31.96
CA GLN A 26 50.84 28.10 32.74
C GLN A 26 52.30 28.01 33.23
N VAL A 27 53.27 28.32 32.36
CA VAL A 27 54.70 28.38 32.72
C VAL A 27 54.96 29.42 33.81
N LEU A 28 54.26 30.57 33.77
CA LEU A 28 54.37 31.59 34.81
C LEU A 28 53.69 31.17 36.11
N GLN A 29 52.52 30.51 36.05
CA GLN A 29 51.81 30.00 37.23
C GLN A 29 52.63 28.98 38.02
N GLU A 30 53.33 28.07 37.34
CA GLU A 30 54.26 27.12 37.98
C GLU A 30 55.46 27.81 38.65
N ALA A 31 55.84 29.00 38.15
CA ALA A 31 56.94 29.81 38.67
C ALA A 31 56.53 30.71 39.85
N VAL A 32 55.23 30.93 40.11
CA VAL A 32 54.71 31.82 41.18
C VAL A 32 55.24 31.43 42.56
N GLN A 33 55.36 30.13 42.85
CA GLN A 33 55.86 29.62 44.13
C GLN A 33 57.33 29.99 44.42
N TRP A 34 58.07 30.45 43.40
CA TRP A 34 59.49 30.83 43.48
C TRP A 34 59.70 32.36 43.42
N ASP A 35 58.63 33.16 43.36
CA ASP A 35 58.67 34.64 43.32
C ASP A 35 58.13 35.22 44.64
N SER A 36 58.92 35.11 45.71
CA SER A 36 58.50 35.52 47.06
C SER A 36 58.66 37.02 47.37
N GLU A 37 59.29 37.81 46.48
CA GLU A 37 59.64 39.21 46.81
C GLU A 37 59.38 40.26 45.70
N ASN A 38 59.23 39.90 44.40
CA ASN A 38 59.27 40.91 43.33
C ASN A 38 57.96 41.14 42.53
N GLN A 39 56.92 40.32 42.70
CA GLN A 39 55.61 40.43 42.02
C GLN A 39 55.66 40.46 40.48
N GLU A 40 56.83 40.25 39.85
CA GLU A 40 57.01 40.38 38.40
C GLU A 40 56.29 39.24 37.65
N VAL A 41 56.33 38.03 38.20
CA VAL A 41 55.61 36.87 37.63
C VAL A 41 54.10 37.11 37.66
N GLN A 42 53.60 37.71 38.73
CA GLN A 42 52.17 37.99 38.90
C GLN A 42 51.67 39.08 37.94
N ARG A 43 52.48 40.12 37.68
CA ARG A 43 52.19 41.11 36.63
C ARG A 43 52.22 40.49 35.23
N GLY A 44 53.18 39.60 34.97
CA GLY A 44 53.26 38.85 33.71
C GLY A 44 52.01 38.01 33.45
N ILE A 45 51.52 37.28 34.46
CA ILE A 45 50.26 36.53 34.38
C ILE A 45 49.10 37.46 34.05
N GLN A 46 48.94 38.58 34.77
CA GLN A 46 47.85 39.53 34.50
C GLN A 46 47.89 40.08 33.07
N LEU A 47 49.08 40.39 32.55
CA LEU A 47 49.27 40.89 31.19
C LEU A 47 48.86 39.85 30.15
N TYR A 48 49.31 38.61 30.30
CA TYR A 48 48.93 37.53 29.38
C TYR A 48 47.46 37.14 29.51
N GLN A 49 46.87 37.18 30.70
CA GLN A 49 45.44 36.97 30.90
C GLN A 49 44.61 38.05 30.18
N ALA A 50 45.03 39.32 30.25
CA ALA A 50 44.39 40.41 29.52
C ALA A 50 44.53 40.24 28.00
N ARG A 51 45.67 39.71 27.53
CA ARG A 51 45.88 39.39 26.11
C ARG A 51 44.97 38.25 25.64
N ILE A 52 44.78 37.20 26.45
CA ILE A 52 43.84 36.11 26.15
C ILE A 52 42.42 36.68 25.97
N ASN A 53 41.95 37.49 26.92
CA ASN A 53 40.62 38.10 26.84
C ASN A 53 40.46 38.96 25.58
N ALA A 54 41.47 39.77 25.22
CA ALA A 54 41.44 40.59 24.01
C ALA A 54 41.40 39.74 22.73
N LEU A 55 42.12 38.61 22.70
CA LEU A 55 42.10 37.66 21.59
C LEU A 55 40.75 36.93 21.49
N GLU A 56 40.13 36.58 22.63
CA GLU A 56 38.78 36.00 22.65
C GLU A 56 37.73 36.98 22.11
N ASP A 57 37.80 38.25 22.50
CA ASP A 57 36.92 39.30 21.97
C ASP A 57 37.10 39.50 20.46
N GLU A 58 38.35 39.53 19.98
CA GLU A 58 38.66 39.63 18.55
C GLU A 58 38.16 38.40 17.77
N LYS A 59 38.36 37.19 18.31
CA LYS A 59 37.84 35.92 17.76
C LYS A 59 36.31 35.98 17.61
N GLN A 60 35.59 36.42 18.64
CA GLN A 60 34.13 36.53 18.59
C GLN A 60 33.67 37.56 17.55
N LYS A 61 34.37 38.70 17.44
CA LYS A 61 34.07 39.72 16.44
C LYS A 61 34.26 39.19 15.01
N LEU A 62 35.36 38.48 14.75
CA LEU A 62 35.61 37.86 13.45
C LEU A 62 34.57 36.79 13.13
N ARG A 63 34.18 35.96 14.11
CA ARG A 63 33.09 34.98 13.95
C ARG A 63 31.78 35.66 13.56
N GLN A 64 31.37 36.71 14.27
CA GLN A 64 30.14 37.44 13.93
C GLN A 64 30.21 38.05 12.53
N GLN A 65 31.37 38.61 12.16
CA GLN A 65 31.59 39.15 10.82
C GLN A 65 31.49 38.04 9.75
N THR A 66 32.08 36.86 9.97
CA THR A 66 31.93 35.70 9.07
C THR A 66 30.45 35.31 8.90
N LEU A 67 29.69 35.25 9.99
CA LEU A 67 28.27 34.87 9.93
C LEU A 67 27.44 35.91 9.16
N GLN A 68 27.77 37.20 9.27
CA GLN A 68 27.16 38.26 8.49
C GLN A 68 27.53 38.15 7.00
N GLU A 69 28.82 37.96 6.69
CA GLU A 69 29.30 37.77 5.32
C GLU A 69 28.67 36.53 4.65
N LEU A 70 28.41 35.48 5.43
CA LEU A 70 27.65 34.31 5.00
C LEU A 70 26.18 34.63 4.69
N ALA A 71 25.52 35.42 5.54
CA ALA A 71 24.14 35.85 5.31
C ALA A 71 24.01 36.70 4.03
N ASP A 72 25.09 37.39 3.66
CA ASP A 72 25.21 38.20 2.45
C ASP A 72 25.76 37.41 1.24
N TYR A 73 25.93 36.09 1.36
CA TYR A 73 26.46 35.19 0.32
C TYR A 73 27.88 35.50 -0.18
N ASN A 74 28.67 36.21 0.63
CA ASN A 74 30.07 36.56 0.32
C ASN A 74 31.03 35.46 0.82
N PHE A 75 30.94 34.26 0.23
CA PHE A 75 31.69 33.08 0.70
C PHE A 75 33.21 33.25 0.71
N ALA A 76 33.76 33.95 -0.27
CA ALA A 76 35.21 34.21 -0.34
C ALA A 76 35.68 35.06 0.85
N THR A 77 34.99 36.17 1.13
CA THR A 77 35.29 37.04 2.27
C THR A 77 35.06 36.31 3.60
N ALA A 78 33.95 35.57 3.71
CA ALA A 78 33.65 34.77 4.90
C ALA A 78 34.75 33.76 5.22
N LEU A 79 35.30 33.10 4.18
CA LEU A 79 36.40 32.16 4.32
C LEU A 79 37.70 32.84 4.76
N GLU A 80 38.02 34.01 4.22
CA GLU A 80 39.19 34.78 4.67
C GLU A 80 39.03 35.25 6.12
N THR A 81 37.83 35.70 6.51
CA THR A 81 37.52 36.17 7.87
C THR A 81 37.58 35.03 8.89
N ILE A 82 37.04 33.85 8.57
CA ILE A 82 37.10 32.70 9.49
C ILE A 82 38.52 32.15 9.62
N GLN A 83 39.33 32.18 8.55
CA GLN A 83 40.74 31.81 8.62
C GLN A 83 41.55 32.76 9.52
N LYS A 84 41.21 34.05 9.58
CA LYS A 84 41.80 34.98 10.55
C LYS A 84 41.43 34.58 11.98
N ALA A 85 40.17 34.21 12.23
CA ALA A 85 39.74 33.72 13.54
C ALA A 85 40.45 32.41 13.94
N GLN A 86 40.66 31.50 12.98
CA GLN A 86 41.40 30.25 13.20
C GLN A 86 42.89 30.46 13.50
N ARG A 87 43.51 31.58 13.07
CA ARG A 87 44.89 31.92 13.48
C ARG A 87 44.96 32.36 14.94
N ILE A 88 43.86 32.90 15.48
CA ILE A 88 43.76 33.26 16.89
C ILE A 88 43.59 31.99 17.72
N ASP A 89 42.76 31.05 17.27
CA ASP A 89 42.48 29.78 17.94
C ASP A 89 42.30 28.66 16.91
N ALA A 90 43.38 27.92 16.64
CA ALA A 90 43.39 26.88 15.62
C ALA A 90 42.62 25.61 16.04
N ARG A 91 42.41 25.44 17.35
CA ARG A 91 41.79 24.24 17.95
C ARG A 91 40.30 24.40 18.21
N ASP A 92 39.74 25.59 17.94
CA ASP A 92 38.31 25.84 18.06
C ASP A 92 37.52 25.00 17.05
N ALA A 93 36.86 23.96 17.54
CA ALA A 93 36.07 23.03 16.73
C ALA A 93 34.89 23.73 16.02
N GLU A 94 34.36 24.81 16.60
CA GLU A 94 33.27 25.56 15.98
C GLU A 94 33.77 26.34 14.75
N LEU A 95 34.92 27.01 14.87
CA LEU A 95 35.52 27.74 13.75
C LEU A 95 35.94 26.80 12.60
N GLN A 96 36.44 25.61 12.92
CA GLN A 96 36.73 24.57 11.92
C GLN A 96 35.45 24.14 11.19
N THR A 97 34.39 23.82 11.95
CA THR A 97 33.10 23.42 11.39
C THR A 97 32.50 24.50 10.49
N ILE A 98 32.57 25.77 10.91
CA ILE A 98 32.06 26.90 10.10
C ILE A 98 32.87 27.03 8.80
N ALA A 99 34.20 26.93 8.85
CA ALA A 99 35.05 27.00 7.67
C ALA A 99 34.77 25.88 6.66
N GLU A 100 34.64 24.64 7.13
CA GLU A 100 34.26 23.50 6.28
C GLU A 100 32.92 23.73 5.59
N LYS A 101 31.91 24.20 6.34
CA LYS A 101 30.60 24.53 5.79
C LYS A 101 30.67 25.64 4.75
N ILE A 102 31.49 26.68 4.96
CA ILE A 102 31.70 27.77 3.98
C ILE A 102 32.23 27.22 2.66
N ILE A 103 33.21 26.30 2.70
CA ILE A 103 33.79 25.68 1.50
C ILE A 103 32.71 24.91 0.74
N VAL A 104 31.97 24.04 1.43
CA VAL A 104 30.90 23.25 0.80
C VAL A 104 29.80 24.15 0.23
N MET A 105 29.38 25.20 0.94
CA MET A 105 28.40 26.16 0.43
C MET A 105 28.93 26.92 -0.80
N SER A 106 30.20 27.29 -0.82
CA SER A 106 30.83 27.94 -1.98
C SER A 106 30.81 27.02 -3.21
N GLU A 107 31.10 25.73 -3.05
CA GLU A 107 31.04 24.73 -4.13
C GLU A 107 29.61 24.56 -4.64
N ILE A 108 28.63 24.41 -3.75
CA ILE A 108 27.22 24.32 -4.15
C ILE A 108 26.77 25.60 -4.86
N ASN A 109 27.20 26.79 -4.41
CA ASN A 109 26.85 28.05 -5.07
C ASN A 109 27.42 28.13 -6.51
N GLN A 110 28.63 27.59 -6.75
CA GLN A 110 29.19 27.47 -8.09
C GLN A 110 28.40 26.49 -8.96
N GLU A 111 27.95 25.36 -8.39
CA GLU A 111 27.08 24.41 -9.07
C GLU A 111 25.72 25.05 -9.43
N VAL A 112 25.12 25.81 -8.50
CA VAL A 112 23.89 26.58 -8.76
C VAL A 112 24.09 27.56 -9.93
N GLN A 113 25.21 28.30 -9.96
CA GLN A 113 25.54 29.15 -11.11
C GLN A 113 25.64 28.36 -12.41
N HIS A 114 26.31 27.20 -12.39
CA HIS A 114 26.47 26.36 -13.58
C HIS A 114 25.13 25.83 -14.08
N THR A 115 24.29 25.27 -13.20
CA THR A 115 22.95 24.78 -13.53
C THR A 115 22.03 25.88 -14.07
N LEU A 116 22.11 27.10 -13.53
CA LEU A 116 21.38 28.26 -14.05
C LEU A 116 21.83 28.68 -15.45
N ASN A 117 23.14 28.64 -15.71
CA ASN A 117 23.67 28.91 -17.05
C ASN A 117 23.20 27.85 -18.07
N ASN A 118 22.92 26.63 -17.62
CA ASN A 118 22.36 25.54 -18.42
C ASN A 118 20.82 25.50 -18.42
N ASN A 119 20.15 26.50 -17.84
CA ASN A 119 18.68 26.59 -17.74
C ASN A 119 18.03 25.42 -16.97
N GLN A 120 18.75 24.86 -15.97
CA GLN A 120 18.31 23.75 -15.11
C GLN A 120 17.81 24.29 -13.76
N ILE A 121 16.65 24.95 -13.78
CA ILE A 121 16.11 25.70 -12.63
C ILE A 121 15.86 24.78 -11.41
N ASP A 122 15.32 23.58 -11.62
CA ASP A 122 15.02 22.64 -10.53
C ASP A 122 16.29 22.24 -9.77
N GLN A 123 17.39 22.00 -10.50
CA GLN A 123 18.69 21.67 -9.92
C GLN A 123 19.28 22.87 -9.18
N ALA A 124 19.14 24.07 -9.74
CA ALA A 124 19.56 25.31 -9.09
C ALA A 124 18.84 25.53 -7.75
N MET A 125 17.53 25.29 -7.70
CA MET A 125 16.71 25.44 -6.49
C MET A 125 16.98 24.34 -5.46
N ALA A 126 17.23 23.11 -5.91
CA ALA A 126 17.69 22.03 -5.04
C ALA A 126 19.06 22.36 -4.41
N GLY A 127 19.99 22.90 -5.20
CA GLY A 127 21.28 23.38 -4.71
C GLY A 127 21.12 24.50 -3.67
N PHE A 128 20.25 25.47 -3.93
CA PHE A 128 19.94 26.53 -2.96
C PHE A 128 19.36 25.98 -1.65
N SER A 129 18.42 25.03 -1.73
CA SER A 129 17.82 24.38 -0.56
C SER A 129 18.88 23.64 0.26
N LYS A 130 19.78 22.91 -0.41
CA LYS A 130 20.91 22.23 0.23
C LYS A 130 21.85 23.21 0.93
N MET A 131 22.13 24.39 0.34
CA MET A 131 22.92 25.43 1.03
C MET A 131 22.23 25.91 2.30
N ARG A 132 20.91 26.13 2.25
CA ARG A 132 20.13 26.58 3.41
C ARG A 132 20.15 25.55 4.55
N GLU A 133 20.13 24.25 4.23
CA GLU A 133 20.18 23.17 5.23
C GLU A 133 21.53 23.09 5.96
N ILE A 134 22.65 23.29 5.24
CA ILE A 134 23.98 23.17 5.84
C ILE A 134 24.47 24.45 6.52
N SER A 135 23.90 25.60 6.14
CA SER A 135 24.33 26.92 6.59
C SER A 135 24.20 27.10 8.11
N PRO A 136 25.20 27.71 8.78
CA PRO A 136 25.11 28.06 10.20
C PRO A 136 24.18 29.26 10.45
N VAL A 137 23.76 29.98 9.41
CA VAL A 137 22.84 31.13 9.47
C VAL A 137 21.63 30.92 8.55
N SER A 138 20.51 31.57 8.87
CA SER A 138 19.33 31.53 8.00
C SER A 138 19.60 32.26 6.69
N LEU A 139 19.74 31.50 5.60
CA LEU A 139 19.84 32.05 4.25
C LEU A 139 18.45 32.35 3.70
N SER A 140 18.21 33.60 3.29
CA SER A 140 16.96 34.03 2.66
C SER A 140 17.11 34.06 1.15
N PHE A 141 16.18 33.44 0.43
CA PHE A 141 16.14 33.51 -1.03
C PHE A 141 15.98 34.95 -1.52
N ALA A 142 15.26 35.80 -0.78
CA ALA A 142 15.04 37.21 -1.11
C ALA A 142 16.36 37.99 -1.29
N ASN A 143 17.40 37.61 -0.53
CA ASN A 143 18.71 38.26 -0.56
C ASN A 143 19.72 37.51 -1.45
N TYR A 144 19.30 36.43 -2.13
CA TYR A 144 20.23 35.62 -2.91
C TYR A 144 20.68 36.36 -4.19
N PRO A 145 21.99 36.47 -4.48
CA PRO A 145 22.48 37.26 -5.62
C PRO A 145 21.94 36.82 -6.98
N LEU A 146 21.65 35.52 -7.15
CA LEU A 146 21.12 34.97 -8.40
C LEU A 146 19.60 34.97 -8.48
N ARG A 147 18.91 35.47 -7.44
CA ARG A 147 17.44 35.50 -7.37
C ARG A 147 16.81 36.09 -8.63
N ASN A 148 17.27 37.25 -9.08
CA ASN A 148 16.69 37.91 -10.25
C ASN A 148 16.86 37.08 -11.53
N SER A 149 17.97 36.36 -11.67
CA SER A 149 18.21 35.47 -12.80
C SER A 149 17.28 34.25 -12.75
N ILE A 150 17.10 33.66 -11.56
CA ILE A 150 16.15 32.55 -11.35
C ILE A 150 14.74 33.00 -11.69
N VAL A 151 14.33 34.16 -11.15
CA VAL A 151 12.99 34.71 -11.35
C VAL A 151 12.73 34.98 -12.83
N ASP A 152 13.66 35.61 -13.55
CA ASP A 152 13.53 35.88 -14.98
C ASP A 152 13.46 34.59 -15.82
N GLN A 153 14.26 33.57 -15.50
CA GLN A 153 14.20 32.27 -16.19
C GLN A 153 12.88 31.55 -15.93
N VAL A 154 12.38 31.54 -14.69
CA VAL A 154 11.08 30.95 -14.34
C VAL A 154 9.95 31.69 -15.07
N GLN A 155 9.96 33.02 -15.10
CA GLN A 155 8.96 33.81 -15.82
C GLN A 155 8.96 33.52 -17.32
N LYS A 156 10.14 33.47 -17.95
CA LYS A 156 10.27 33.07 -19.37
C LYS A 156 9.74 31.65 -19.60
N ARG A 157 10.00 30.73 -18.68
CA ARG A 157 9.54 29.34 -18.78
C ARG A 157 8.03 29.23 -18.64
N ILE A 158 7.43 29.94 -17.70
CA ILE A 158 5.98 30.02 -17.52
C ILE A 158 5.35 30.62 -18.78
N MET A 159 5.85 31.76 -19.27
CA MET A 159 5.35 32.38 -20.49
C MET A 159 5.40 31.44 -21.69
N GLN A 160 6.49 30.66 -21.82
CA GLN A 160 6.59 29.61 -22.84
C GLN A 160 5.51 28.53 -22.66
N MET A 161 5.35 28.00 -21.44
CA MET A 161 4.34 26.98 -21.14
C MET A 161 2.92 27.48 -21.43
N GLU A 162 2.63 28.74 -21.14
CA GLU A 162 1.33 29.34 -21.43
C GLU A 162 1.06 29.46 -22.94
N LEU A 163 2.06 29.87 -23.72
CA LEU A 163 1.98 29.89 -25.19
C LEU A 163 1.78 28.48 -25.77
N GLU A 164 2.38 27.47 -25.14
CA GLU A 164 2.20 26.05 -25.46
C GLU A 164 0.88 25.46 -24.90
N ASN A 165 0.07 26.25 -24.18
CA ASN A 165 -1.14 25.82 -23.46
C ASN A 165 -0.92 24.75 -22.37
N ARG A 166 0.29 24.65 -21.86
CA ARG A 166 0.73 23.74 -20.79
C ARG A 166 0.50 24.37 -19.40
N TRP A 167 -0.72 24.84 -19.16
CA TRP A 167 -1.10 25.54 -17.94
C TRP A 167 -0.89 24.71 -16.67
N TYR A 168 -1.17 23.42 -16.74
CA TYR A 168 -0.95 22.52 -15.61
C TYR A 168 0.53 22.39 -15.25
N ASP A 169 1.42 22.30 -16.25
CA ASP A 169 2.86 22.20 -16.00
C ASP A 169 3.40 23.50 -15.39
N ALA A 170 2.91 24.66 -15.86
CA ALA A 170 3.22 25.95 -15.26
C ALA A 170 2.75 26.04 -13.80
N TYR A 171 1.57 25.50 -13.49
CA TYR A 171 1.06 25.42 -12.13
C TYR A 171 1.93 24.52 -11.23
N ILE A 172 2.31 23.34 -11.70
CA ILE A 172 3.19 22.43 -10.95
C ILE A 172 4.55 23.09 -10.69
N LEU A 173 5.15 23.74 -11.69
CA LEU A 173 6.40 24.47 -11.52
C LEU A 173 6.28 25.56 -10.44
N LEU A 174 5.23 26.40 -10.52
CA LEU A 174 5.02 27.50 -9.59
C LEU A 174 4.71 27.04 -8.17
N SER A 175 3.86 26.01 -8.02
CA SER A 175 3.49 25.45 -6.71
C SER A 175 4.64 24.70 -6.05
N THR A 176 5.53 24.08 -6.83
CA THR A 176 6.72 23.40 -6.30
C THR A 176 7.76 24.41 -5.80
N LEU A 177 7.88 25.57 -6.46
CA LEU A 177 8.81 26.62 -6.04
C LEU A 177 8.33 27.35 -4.77
N ASP A 178 7.02 27.55 -4.63
CA ASP A 178 6.36 28.19 -3.48
C ASP A 178 7.01 29.53 -3.04
N LEU A 179 7.28 30.38 -4.03
CA LEU A 179 7.90 31.70 -3.83
C LEU A 179 6.85 32.80 -3.87
N GLU A 180 6.91 33.74 -2.92
CA GLU A 180 5.95 34.85 -2.78
C GLU A 180 5.89 35.74 -4.03
N GLU A 181 7.03 35.88 -4.72
CA GLU A 181 7.18 36.61 -5.97
C GLU A 181 6.25 36.11 -7.08
N PHE A 182 5.91 34.82 -7.06
CA PHE A 182 5.04 34.21 -8.05
C PHE A 182 3.60 34.04 -7.58
N SER A 183 3.22 34.61 -6.44
CA SER A 183 1.84 34.52 -5.93
C SER A 183 0.80 35.00 -6.96
N GLN A 184 1.07 36.12 -7.64
CA GLN A 184 0.20 36.65 -8.70
C GLN A 184 0.19 35.75 -9.95
N ASP A 185 1.36 35.27 -10.38
CA ASP A 185 1.48 34.36 -11.52
C ASP A 185 0.76 33.04 -11.25
N LEU A 186 0.89 32.49 -10.03
CA LEU A 186 0.22 31.27 -9.62
C LEU A 186 -1.31 31.46 -9.64
N GLN A 187 -1.83 32.56 -9.09
CA GLN A 187 -3.27 32.84 -9.17
C GLN A 187 -3.76 33.02 -10.61
N ARG A 188 -2.98 33.69 -11.46
CA ARG A 188 -3.27 33.88 -12.89
C ARG A 188 -3.28 32.55 -13.64
N VAL A 189 -2.28 31.69 -13.44
CA VAL A 189 -2.18 30.37 -14.06
C VAL A 189 -3.32 29.47 -13.60
N ARG A 190 -3.67 29.49 -12.31
CA ARG A 190 -4.81 28.73 -11.76
C ARG A 190 -6.12 29.14 -12.44
N SER A 191 -6.48 30.41 -12.37
CA SER A 191 -7.73 30.93 -12.93
C SER A 191 -7.80 30.80 -14.46
N THR A 192 -6.76 31.25 -15.17
CA THR A 192 -6.74 31.24 -16.64
C THR A 192 -6.63 29.82 -17.19
N GLY A 193 -5.79 28.99 -16.58
CA GLY A 193 -5.63 27.59 -16.95
C GLY A 193 -6.89 26.76 -16.68
N ALA A 194 -7.54 26.96 -15.53
CA ALA A 194 -8.81 26.30 -15.23
C ALA A 194 -9.90 26.68 -16.24
N GLN A 195 -10.03 27.97 -16.55
CA GLN A 195 -10.96 28.44 -17.57
C GLN A 195 -10.63 27.88 -18.95
N TYR A 196 -9.35 27.83 -19.33
CA TYR A 196 -8.90 27.26 -20.60
C TYR A 196 -9.33 25.79 -20.73
N TYR A 197 -9.00 24.96 -19.74
CA TYR A 197 -9.34 23.53 -19.77
C TYR A 197 -10.85 23.29 -19.73
N TYR A 198 -11.62 24.10 -19.00
CA TYR A 198 -13.08 24.04 -19.01
C TYR A 198 -13.69 24.39 -20.38
N GLN A 199 -13.22 25.46 -21.01
CA GLN A 199 -13.67 25.85 -22.34
C GLN A 199 -13.33 24.75 -23.36
N LYS A 200 -12.12 24.22 -23.28
CA LYS A 200 -11.67 23.12 -24.15
C LYS A 200 -12.49 21.85 -23.94
N SER A 201 -12.76 21.43 -22.71
CA SER A 201 -13.58 20.24 -22.47
C SER A 201 -14.99 20.40 -23.06
N SER A 202 -15.55 21.61 -23.00
CA SER A 202 -16.85 21.92 -23.64
C SER A 202 -16.81 21.80 -25.16
N VAL A 203 -15.76 22.32 -25.81
CA VAL A 203 -15.57 22.18 -27.27
C VAL A 203 -15.41 20.72 -27.66
N THR A 204 -14.59 19.96 -26.93
CA THR A 204 -14.34 18.54 -27.21
C THR A 204 -15.62 17.70 -27.16
N ILE A 205 -16.53 17.97 -26.22
CA ILE A 205 -17.85 17.32 -26.17
C ILE A 205 -18.71 17.74 -27.37
N LEU A 206 -18.80 19.05 -27.66
CA LEU A 206 -19.69 19.58 -28.69
C LEU A 206 -19.29 19.15 -30.11
N ASP A 207 -17.99 19.15 -30.41
CA ASP A 207 -17.48 18.92 -31.77
C ASP A 207 -17.32 17.42 -32.07
N ASN A 208 -16.83 16.65 -31.08
CA ASN A 208 -16.39 15.27 -31.29
C ASN A 208 -17.17 14.24 -30.46
N GLY A 209 -17.94 14.68 -29.45
CA GLY A 209 -18.56 13.76 -28.49
C GLY A 209 -17.54 12.96 -27.66
N ASP A 210 -16.30 13.45 -27.56
CA ASP A 210 -15.22 12.75 -26.86
C ASP A 210 -15.23 13.10 -25.36
N TYR A 211 -16.07 12.37 -24.63
CA TYR A 211 -16.20 12.52 -23.18
C TYR A 211 -14.96 12.06 -22.41
N HIS A 212 -14.11 11.19 -22.98
CA HIS A 212 -12.89 10.73 -22.33
C HIS A 212 -11.85 11.84 -22.29
N HIS A 213 -11.65 12.53 -23.41
CA HIS A 213 -10.75 13.68 -23.45
C HIS A 213 -11.29 14.84 -22.60
N ALA A 214 -12.60 15.11 -22.70
CA ALA A 214 -13.25 16.12 -21.88
C ALA A 214 -13.13 15.82 -20.37
N TYR A 215 -13.17 14.55 -19.98
CA TYR A 215 -12.92 14.13 -18.60
C TYR A 215 -11.50 14.51 -18.15
N LEU A 216 -10.46 14.13 -18.92
CA LEU A 216 -9.08 14.48 -18.57
C LEU A 216 -8.88 16.00 -18.43
N LEU A 217 -9.41 16.78 -19.37
CA LEU A 217 -9.37 18.25 -19.32
C LEU A 217 -10.07 18.81 -18.09
N SER A 218 -11.23 18.25 -17.74
CA SER A 218 -12.00 18.69 -16.56
C SER A 218 -11.31 18.31 -15.25
N VAL A 219 -10.58 17.19 -15.22
CA VAL A 219 -9.71 16.82 -14.09
C VAL A 219 -8.61 17.86 -13.93
N LEU A 220 -7.90 18.23 -15.00
CA LEU A 220 -6.87 19.27 -14.92
C LEU A 220 -7.45 20.62 -14.49
N ALA A 221 -8.61 20.99 -15.02
CA ALA A 221 -9.30 22.22 -14.64
C ALA A 221 -9.63 22.23 -13.13
N SER A 222 -10.15 21.12 -12.61
CA SER A 222 -10.50 20.96 -11.19
C SER A 222 -9.28 20.94 -10.27
N GLN A 223 -8.12 20.51 -10.75
CA GLN A 223 -6.87 20.55 -9.99
C GLN A 223 -6.28 21.95 -9.91
N LEU A 224 -6.62 22.83 -10.87
CA LEU A 224 -6.22 24.24 -10.85
C LEU A 224 -7.18 25.09 -10.01
N ASP A 225 -8.48 24.87 -10.16
CA ASP A 225 -9.53 25.56 -9.41
C ASP A 225 -10.67 24.58 -9.07
N ASP A 226 -10.73 24.18 -7.80
CA ASP A 226 -11.72 23.27 -7.24
C ASP A 226 -13.01 24.00 -6.80
N SER A 227 -13.00 25.33 -6.77
CA SER A 227 -14.09 26.16 -6.27
C SER A 227 -15.15 26.49 -7.34
N ASP A 228 -14.81 26.37 -8.63
CA ASP A 228 -15.72 26.66 -9.73
C ASP A 228 -16.75 25.52 -9.95
N LEU A 229 -17.99 25.79 -9.57
CA LEU A 229 -19.13 24.88 -9.75
C LEU A 229 -19.35 24.43 -11.19
N ARG A 230 -18.94 25.21 -12.20
CA ARG A 230 -19.08 24.85 -13.62
C ARG A 230 -18.10 23.73 -13.98
N ILE A 231 -16.87 23.81 -13.47
CA ILE A 231 -15.85 22.79 -13.66
C ILE A 231 -16.31 21.49 -13.00
N PHE A 232 -16.80 21.58 -11.76
CA PHE A 232 -17.33 20.43 -11.04
C PHE A 232 -18.47 19.72 -11.83
N ARG A 233 -19.47 20.47 -12.31
CA ARG A 233 -20.57 19.90 -13.09
C ARG A 233 -20.10 19.25 -14.39
N ARG A 234 -19.14 19.87 -15.07
CA ARG A 234 -18.57 19.33 -16.31
C ARG A 234 -17.77 18.06 -16.06
N LEU A 235 -16.99 18.04 -14.99
CA LEU A 235 -16.26 16.86 -14.55
C LEU A 235 -17.24 15.71 -14.28
N GLN A 236 -18.33 15.96 -13.55
CA GLN A 236 -19.36 14.97 -13.25
C GLN A 236 -20.03 14.42 -14.52
N GLU A 237 -20.42 15.28 -15.45
CA GLU A 237 -21.00 14.86 -16.73
C GLU A 237 -20.03 13.96 -17.52
N ALA A 238 -18.76 14.37 -17.64
CA ALA A 238 -17.76 13.56 -18.33
C ALA A 238 -17.48 12.24 -17.60
N GLN A 239 -17.46 12.26 -16.27
CA GLN A 239 -17.34 11.07 -15.43
C GLN A 239 -18.45 10.06 -15.70
N ASP A 240 -19.71 10.48 -15.83
CA ASP A 240 -20.82 9.57 -16.09
C ASP A 240 -20.63 8.78 -17.41
N HIS A 241 -20.07 9.44 -18.43
CA HIS A 241 -19.77 8.81 -19.71
C HIS A 241 -18.56 7.88 -19.64
N VAL A 242 -17.49 8.29 -18.96
CA VAL A 242 -16.33 7.43 -18.71
C VAL A 242 -16.76 6.21 -17.89
N ASN A 243 -17.56 6.41 -16.85
CA ASN A 243 -18.11 5.38 -16.00
C ASN A 243 -18.88 4.33 -16.80
N LYS A 244 -19.82 4.76 -17.65
CA LYS A 244 -20.56 3.86 -18.55
C LYS A 244 -19.61 3.05 -19.46
N SER A 245 -18.50 3.65 -19.90
CA SER A 245 -17.55 3.00 -20.81
C SER A 245 -16.63 1.96 -20.17
N ILE A 246 -16.50 1.95 -18.84
CA ILE A 246 -15.70 0.96 -18.10
C ILE A 246 -16.53 -0.20 -17.56
N GLN A 247 -17.87 -0.07 -17.61
CA GLN A 247 -18.78 -1.12 -17.17
C GLN A 247 -18.58 -2.36 -18.04
N SER A 248 -18.27 -3.48 -17.40
CA SER A 248 -18.22 -4.81 -17.99
C SER A 248 -19.33 -5.66 -17.42
N HIS A 249 -19.90 -6.56 -18.23
CA HIS A 249 -21.04 -7.37 -17.81
C HIS A 249 -20.68 -8.85 -17.81
N ILE A 250 -21.07 -9.56 -16.76
CA ILE A 250 -20.89 -11.00 -16.60
C ILE A 250 -22.26 -11.68 -16.56
N ALA A 251 -22.40 -12.78 -17.27
CA ALA A 251 -23.53 -13.69 -17.16
C ALA A 251 -23.13 -14.94 -16.38
N VAL A 252 -23.94 -15.33 -15.40
CA VAL A 252 -23.83 -16.65 -14.75
C VAL A 252 -25.09 -17.43 -15.11
N ALA A 253 -24.94 -18.47 -15.91
CA ALA A 253 -26.07 -19.34 -16.28
C ALA A 253 -26.47 -20.25 -15.10
N THR A 254 -27.69 -20.79 -15.17
CA THR A 254 -28.11 -21.86 -14.27
C THR A 254 -27.25 -23.09 -14.51
N PHE A 255 -26.58 -23.58 -13.46
CA PHE A 255 -25.80 -24.81 -13.55
C PHE A 255 -26.74 -26.01 -13.62
N ASP A 256 -26.38 -27.01 -14.41
CA ASP A 256 -27.13 -28.27 -14.45
C ASP A 256 -27.06 -28.97 -13.10
N SER A 257 -28.18 -29.52 -12.64
CA SER A 257 -28.27 -30.25 -11.38
C SER A 257 -28.03 -31.75 -11.58
N PRO A 258 -27.44 -32.45 -10.60
CA PRO A 258 -27.32 -33.90 -10.64
C PRO A 258 -28.67 -34.56 -10.34
N SER A 259 -28.87 -35.79 -10.81
CA SER A 259 -30.16 -36.48 -10.66
C SER A 259 -30.57 -36.76 -9.21
N ASN A 260 -29.60 -36.79 -8.28
CA ASN A 260 -29.84 -37.03 -6.85
C ASN A 260 -30.20 -35.76 -6.07
N ASP A 261 -30.00 -34.57 -6.63
CA ASP A 261 -30.31 -33.29 -5.99
C ASP A 261 -30.73 -32.26 -7.07
N PRO A 262 -32.02 -32.24 -7.48
CA PRO A 262 -32.52 -31.41 -8.59
C PRO A 262 -32.34 -29.89 -8.40
N ASP A 263 -32.16 -29.43 -7.18
CA ASP A 263 -32.00 -28.01 -6.87
C ASP A 263 -30.54 -27.57 -6.72
N ALA A 264 -29.58 -28.51 -6.66
CA ALA A 264 -28.18 -28.20 -6.38
C ALA A 264 -27.54 -27.25 -7.40
N GLY A 265 -27.82 -27.41 -8.69
CA GLY A 265 -27.30 -26.53 -9.74
C GLY A 265 -27.81 -25.10 -9.61
N ARG A 266 -29.12 -24.92 -9.36
CA ARG A 266 -29.72 -23.60 -9.12
C ARG A 266 -29.16 -22.93 -7.87
N GLN A 267 -29.10 -23.67 -6.76
CA GLN A 267 -28.55 -23.17 -5.49
C GLN A 267 -27.08 -22.79 -5.61
N PHE A 268 -26.30 -23.55 -6.39
CA PHE A 268 -24.90 -23.23 -6.68
C PHE A 268 -24.78 -21.91 -7.45
N SER A 269 -25.54 -21.74 -8.55
CA SER A 269 -25.56 -20.48 -9.32
C SER A 269 -25.94 -19.28 -8.46
N ASP A 270 -26.98 -19.40 -7.63
CA ASP A 270 -27.43 -18.30 -6.76
C ASP A 270 -26.38 -17.93 -5.70
N SER A 271 -25.69 -18.94 -5.16
CA SER A 271 -24.60 -18.73 -4.20
C SER A 271 -23.38 -18.10 -4.87
N LEU A 272 -23.05 -18.52 -6.09
CA LEU A 272 -21.96 -17.93 -6.88
C LEU A 272 -22.23 -16.47 -7.23
N ILE A 273 -23.44 -16.15 -7.71
CA ILE A 273 -23.84 -14.76 -8.01
C ILE A 273 -23.73 -13.89 -6.75
N SER A 274 -24.28 -14.39 -5.62
CA SER A 274 -24.25 -13.67 -4.35
C SER A 274 -22.83 -13.40 -3.87
N TYR A 275 -21.93 -14.38 -4.00
CA TYR A 275 -20.53 -14.22 -3.61
C TYR A 275 -19.78 -13.28 -4.56
N LEU A 276 -19.99 -13.40 -5.89
CA LEU A 276 -19.38 -12.52 -6.89
C LEU A 276 -19.72 -11.04 -6.67
N TYR A 277 -20.95 -10.70 -6.27
CA TYR A 277 -21.30 -9.31 -5.92
C TYR A 277 -20.43 -8.71 -4.80
N SER A 278 -19.85 -9.55 -3.93
CA SER A 278 -19.03 -9.09 -2.80
C SER A 278 -17.53 -9.01 -3.11
N VAL A 279 -17.05 -9.67 -4.17
CA VAL A 279 -15.61 -9.79 -4.47
C VAL A 279 -15.19 -9.17 -5.80
N LEU A 280 -16.13 -8.91 -6.71
CA LEU A 280 -15.80 -8.34 -8.01
C LEU A 280 -15.36 -6.87 -7.88
N PRO A 281 -14.34 -6.44 -8.65
CA PRO A 281 -13.88 -5.07 -8.64
C PRO A 281 -14.92 -4.11 -9.23
N TYR A 282 -14.71 -2.81 -9.00
CA TYR A 282 -15.58 -1.76 -9.51
C TYR A 282 -15.79 -1.85 -11.02
N GLY A 283 -17.01 -1.52 -11.46
CA GLY A 283 -17.41 -1.50 -12.86
C GLY A 283 -17.63 -2.88 -13.47
N ILE A 284 -17.81 -3.92 -12.66
CA ILE A 284 -18.28 -5.24 -13.12
C ILE A 284 -19.71 -5.46 -12.65
N ASN A 285 -20.63 -5.68 -13.60
CA ASN A 285 -22.03 -5.93 -13.32
C ASN A 285 -22.40 -7.37 -13.66
N ILE A 286 -23.18 -8.00 -12.79
CA ILE A 286 -23.74 -9.33 -13.05
C ILE A 286 -25.14 -9.15 -13.64
N LEU A 287 -25.40 -9.76 -14.80
CA LEU A 287 -26.74 -9.75 -15.40
C LEU A 287 -27.70 -10.67 -14.64
N GLU A 288 -28.96 -10.24 -14.61
CA GLU A 288 -30.05 -11.01 -14.01
C GLU A 288 -30.28 -12.34 -14.76
N ARG A 289 -30.34 -13.43 -13.98
CA ARG A 289 -30.50 -14.80 -14.48
C ARG A 289 -31.68 -14.99 -15.42
N ASP A 290 -32.83 -14.37 -15.13
CA ASP A 290 -34.06 -14.59 -15.91
C ASP A 290 -33.91 -14.14 -17.37
N LYS A 291 -33.08 -13.11 -17.62
CA LYS A 291 -32.74 -12.66 -18.98
C LYS A 291 -31.85 -13.66 -19.71
N ILE A 292 -30.95 -14.32 -18.98
CA ILE A 292 -30.02 -15.33 -19.50
C ILE A 292 -30.78 -16.61 -19.86
N ASP A 293 -31.62 -17.11 -18.94
CA ASP A 293 -32.41 -18.32 -19.15
C ASP A 293 -33.42 -18.15 -20.30
N TYR A 294 -33.99 -16.95 -20.46
CA TYR A 294 -34.84 -16.61 -21.60
C TYR A 294 -34.06 -16.63 -22.93
N ALA A 295 -32.90 -15.99 -22.99
CA ALA A 295 -32.05 -15.97 -24.19
C ALA A 295 -31.58 -17.38 -24.61
N LEU A 296 -31.26 -18.23 -23.62
CA LEU A 296 -30.84 -19.62 -23.85
C LEU A 296 -32.00 -20.54 -24.27
N LYS A 297 -33.22 -20.31 -23.79
CA LYS A 297 -34.39 -21.15 -24.10
C LYS A 297 -35.10 -20.79 -25.41
N GLU A 298 -35.19 -19.52 -25.75
CA GLU A 298 -36.13 -19.07 -26.79
C GLU A 298 -35.50 -18.86 -28.18
N GLN A 299 -34.19 -18.62 -28.29
CA GLN A 299 -33.59 -18.26 -29.60
C GLN A 299 -32.21 -18.84 -29.94
N TYR A 300 -31.39 -19.32 -28.99
CA TYR A 300 -30.02 -19.73 -29.31
C TYR A 300 -29.53 -20.93 -28.48
N ALA A 301 -29.25 -22.06 -29.14
CA ALA A 301 -28.68 -23.25 -28.51
C ALA A 301 -27.17 -23.11 -28.19
N ASP A 302 -26.54 -22.00 -28.58
CA ASP A 302 -25.09 -21.76 -28.43
C ASP A 302 -24.81 -20.57 -27.50
N ASN A 303 -23.97 -20.80 -26.50
CA ASN A 303 -23.55 -19.82 -25.48
C ASN A 303 -22.89 -18.58 -26.10
N ARG A 304 -22.26 -18.73 -27.27
CA ARG A 304 -21.67 -17.60 -28.00
C ARG A 304 -22.72 -16.58 -28.44
N SER A 305 -23.77 -17.07 -29.09
CA SER A 305 -24.86 -16.24 -29.62
C SER A 305 -25.66 -15.60 -28.49
N ALA A 306 -25.89 -16.35 -27.40
CA ALA A 306 -26.53 -15.84 -26.20
C ALA A 306 -25.69 -14.73 -25.53
N GLY A 307 -24.38 -14.93 -25.36
CA GLY A 307 -23.50 -13.93 -24.75
C GLY A 307 -23.40 -12.63 -25.55
N GLN A 308 -23.30 -12.72 -26.88
CA GLN A 308 -23.26 -11.56 -27.78
C GLN A 308 -24.58 -10.79 -27.79
N MET A 309 -25.72 -11.48 -27.75
CA MET A 309 -27.04 -10.85 -27.65
C MET A 309 -27.24 -10.16 -26.30
N LEU A 310 -26.79 -10.79 -25.22
CA LEU A 310 -26.90 -10.25 -23.86
C LEU A 310 -25.91 -9.10 -23.59
N GLY A 311 -24.94 -8.88 -24.50
CA GLY A 311 -23.94 -7.83 -24.34
C GLY A 311 -22.99 -8.05 -23.15
N VAL A 312 -22.73 -9.31 -22.79
CA VAL A 312 -21.80 -9.66 -21.72
C VAL A 312 -20.40 -9.87 -22.25
N ASP A 313 -19.38 -9.57 -21.45
CA ASP A 313 -17.97 -9.81 -21.76
C ASP A 313 -17.56 -11.25 -21.42
N LEU A 314 -18.19 -11.82 -20.38
CA LEU A 314 -17.84 -13.13 -19.85
C LEU A 314 -19.11 -13.89 -19.45
N MET A 315 -19.17 -15.17 -19.82
CA MET A 315 -20.29 -16.06 -19.47
C MET A 315 -19.77 -17.29 -18.72
N VAL A 316 -20.29 -17.52 -17.52
CA VAL A 316 -19.99 -18.68 -16.67
C VAL A 316 -21.10 -19.70 -16.79
N THR A 317 -20.74 -20.92 -17.17
CA THR A 317 -21.66 -22.05 -17.35
C THR A 317 -21.07 -23.31 -16.71
N GLY A 318 -21.89 -24.32 -16.44
CA GLY A 318 -21.38 -25.55 -15.87
C GLY A 318 -22.45 -26.51 -15.40
N SER A 319 -22.00 -27.55 -14.72
CA SER A 319 -22.85 -28.60 -14.15
C SER A 319 -22.34 -29.05 -12.79
N VAL A 320 -23.26 -29.27 -11.87
CA VAL A 320 -23.01 -29.94 -10.59
C VAL A 320 -23.17 -31.44 -10.86
N SER A 321 -22.06 -32.17 -10.88
CA SER A 321 -22.04 -33.59 -11.27
C SER A 321 -22.26 -34.56 -10.11
N LEU A 322 -21.78 -34.20 -8.92
CA LEU A 322 -21.95 -34.97 -7.69
C LEU A 322 -22.23 -33.99 -6.55
N PHE A 323 -23.23 -34.29 -5.74
CA PHE A 323 -23.51 -33.56 -4.51
C PHE A 323 -24.18 -34.51 -3.52
N LYS A 324 -23.39 -35.12 -2.63
CA LYS A 324 -23.86 -36.21 -1.77
C LYS A 324 -23.22 -36.11 -0.39
N VAL A 325 -24.01 -36.44 0.64
CA VAL A 325 -23.52 -36.61 2.01
C VAL A 325 -23.88 -38.02 2.47
N ASP A 326 -22.88 -38.78 2.87
CA ASP A 326 -23.02 -40.12 3.42
C ASP A 326 -22.74 -40.06 4.93
N THR A 327 -23.70 -40.52 5.74
CA THR A 327 -23.53 -40.66 7.19
C THR A 327 -23.54 -42.14 7.55
N ASN A 328 -22.48 -42.59 8.22
CA ASN A 328 -22.34 -43.95 8.72
C ASN A 328 -22.27 -43.94 10.24
N ILE A 329 -23.06 -44.79 10.89
CA ILE A 329 -23.11 -44.88 12.36
C ILE A 329 -22.91 -46.35 12.73
N ASP A 330 -21.75 -46.67 13.30
CA ASP A 330 -21.45 -48.00 13.86
C ASP A 330 -21.81 -48.00 15.35
N LYS A 331 -22.87 -48.74 15.71
CA LYS A 331 -23.33 -48.92 17.09
C LYS A 331 -22.96 -50.32 17.58
N ARG A 332 -22.27 -50.39 18.71
CA ARG A 332 -21.90 -51.64 19.38
C ARG A 332 -22.44 -51.67 20.80
N SER A 333 -22.93 -52.84 21.21
CA SER A 333 -23.24 -53.09 22.61
C SER A 333 -21.96 -53.51 23.32
N ALA A 334 -21.53 -52.72 24.29
CA ALA A 334 -20.42 -53.02 25.17
C ALA A 334 -20.97 -53.44 26.54
N THR A 335 -20.20 -54.26 27.25
CA THR A 335 -20.60 -54.78 28.56
C THR A 335 -19.60 -54.34 29.62
N ALA A 336 -20.09 -53.77 30.72
CA ALA A 336 -19.29 -53.42 31.88
C ALA A 336 -19.67 -54.32 33.07
N ASN A 337 -18.66 -54.86 33.76
CA ASN A 337 -18.87 -55.59 35.01
C ASN A 337 -18.99 -54.59 36.15
N VAL A 338 -20.18 -54.49 36.72
CA VAL A 338 -20.50 -53.58 37.80
C VAL A 338 -20.63 -54.36 39.10
N LYS A 339 -20.02 -53.90 40.20
CA LYS A 339 -20.24 -54.46 41.54
C LYS A 339 -21.59 -53.93 42.07
N VAL A 340 -22.62 -54.77 42.08
CA VAL A 340 -23.99 -54.39 42.49
C VAL A 340 -24.28 -54.77 43.94
N GLY A 341 -23.40 -55.53 44.58
CA GLY A 341 -23.46 -55.82 46.01
C GLY A 341 -22.48 -56.91 46.44
N GLU A 342 -22.69 -57.45 47.63
CA GLU A 342 -21.95 -58.57 48.20
C GLU A 342 -22.94 -59.70 48.53
N GLU A 343 -22.64 -60.92 48.09
CA GLU A 343 -23.48 -62.10 48.28
C GLU A 343 -22.79 -63.12 49.18
N SER A 344 -23.50 -63.60 50.20
CA SER A 344 -23.00 -64.63 51.11
C SER A 344 -23.25 -66.00 50.51
N SER A 345 -22.20 -66.61 49.96
CA SER A 345 -22.26 -67.94 49.34
C SER A 345 -21.77 -69.02 50.31
N PRO A 346 -22.31 -70.26 50.27
CA PRO A 346 -21.82 -71.36 51.11
C PRO A 346 -20.32 -71.56 50.92
N ASN A 347 -19.58 -71.64 52.02
CA ASN A 347 -18.15 -71.83 51.95
C ASN A 347 -17.85 -73.25 51.43
N PRO A 348 -17.18 -73.39 50.26
CA PRO A 348 -16.85 -74.71 49.72
C PRO A 348 -16.03 -75.55 50.69
N GLU A 349 -15.16 -74.91 51.49
CA GLU A 349 -14.36 -75.60 52.51
C GLU A 349 -15.24 -76.16 53.63
N TYR A 350 -16.28 -75.43 54.05
CA TYR A 350 -17.24 -75.95 55.03
C TYR A 350 -18.02 -77.13 54.47
N GLN A 351 -18.42 -77.09 53.20
CA GLN A 351 -19.12 -78.20 52.55
C GLN A 351 -18.23 -79.43 52.37
N GLN A 352 -16.94 -79.25 52.08
CA GLN A 352 -15.98 -80.35 52.03
C GLN A 352 -15.76 -80.97 53.41
N MET A 353 -15.66 -80.16 54.46
CA MET A 353 -15.55 -80.70 55.82
C MET A 353 -16.82 -81.44 56.25
N MET A 354 -18.00 -80.92 55.85
CA MET A 354 -19.30 -81.57 56.07
C MET A 354 -19.41 -82.92 55.39
N SER A 355 -18.90 -83.05 54.16
CA SER A 355 -18.92 -84.34 53.46
C SER A 355 -17.89 -85.33 54.01
N ALA A 356 -16.74 -84.84 54.48
CA ALA A 356 -15.67 -85.69 55.00
C ALA A 356 -15.93 -86.21 56.43
N TYR A 357 -16.43 -85.36 57.33
CA TYR A 357 -16.56 -85.68 58.76
C TYR A 357 -18.01 -85.81 59.25
N GLY A 358 -18.99 -85.54 58.39
CA GLY A 358 -20.41 -85.61 58.74
C GLY A 358 -20.89 -84.41 59.57
N PRO A 359 -22.18 -84.37 59.96
CA PRO A 359 -22.81 -83.19 60.55
C PRO A 359 -22.33 -82.81 61.95
N ASP A 360 -21.58 -83.68 62.64
CA ASP A 360 -21.06 -83.39 63.96
C ASP A 360 -19.74 -82.61 63.90
N THR A 361 -19.86 -81.29 63.98
CA THR A 361 -18.73 -80.35 63.89
C THR A 361 -17.72 -80.46 65.04
N LYS A 362 -18.03 -81.19 66.12
CA LYS A 362 -17.10 -81.44 67.23
C LYS A 362 -15.98 -82.42 66.89
N LEU A 363 -16.17 -83.23 65.83
CA LEU A 363 -15.19 -84.19 65.34
C LEU A 363 -14.30 -83.59 64.25
N TRP A 364 -14.56 -82.34 63.82
CA TRP A 364 -13.83 -81.70 62.75
C TRP A 364 -12.52 -81.08 63.27
N PRO A 365 -11.41 -81.15 62.52
CA PRO A 365 -10.15 -80.53 62.93
C PRO A 365 -10.25 -79.01 63.10
N SER A 366 -11.04 -78.36 62.24
CA SER A 366 -11.36 -76.93 62.27
C SER A 366 -12.67 -76.72 61.53
N VAL A 367 -13.56 -75.86 62.06
CA VAL A 367 -14.87 -75.60 61.45
C VAL A 367 -14.79 -74.28 60.66
N PRO A 368 -14.71 -74.32 59.31
CA PRO A 368 -14.73 -73.10 58.51
C PRO A 368 -16.06 -72.36 58.70
N PRO A 369 -16.14 -71.03 58.47
CA PRO A 369 -17.43 -70.35 58.46
C PRO A 369 -18.32 -70.95 57.38
N MET A 370 -19.60 -71.11 57.70
CA MET A 370 -20.57 -71.77 56.81
C MET A 370 -20.75 -71.04 55.47
N THR A 371 -20.45 -69.73 55.43
CA THR A 371 -20.52 -68.90 54.23
C THR A 371 -19.30 -67.98 54.07
N ILE A 372 -19.04 -67.56 52.83
CA ILE A 372 -18.05 -66.55 52.44
C ILE A 372 -18.74 -65.45 51.61
N THR A 373 -18.35 -64.21 51.84
CA THR A 373 -18.86 -63.05 51.08
C THR A 373 -18.12 -62.94 49.75
N ARG A 374 -18.86 -62.91 48.64
CA ARG A 374 -18.33 -62.69 47.28
C ARG A 374 -18.97 -61.46 46.67
N ASP A 375 -18.20 -60.71 45.91
CA ASP A 375 -18.72 -59.57 45.16
C ASP A 375 -19.73 -60.07 44.13
N ARG A 376 -20.97 -59.58 44.24
CA ARG A 376 -22.02 -59.83 43.26
C ARG A 376 -21.84 -58.84 42.11
N THR A 377 -21.21 -59.31 41.04
CA THR A 377 -21.05 -58.54 39.81
C THR A 377 -22.26 -58.75 38.91
N GLN A 378 -22.81 -57.66 38.38
CA GLN A 378 -23.79 -57.68 37.30
C GLN A 378 -23.15 -57.14 36.03
N ILE A 379 -23.45 -57.78 34.91
CA ILE A 379 -23.08 -57.28 33.59
C ILE A 379 -24.11 -56.23 33.20
N MET A 380 -23.68 -54.98 33.02
CA MET A 380 -24.49 -53.91 32.46
C MET A 380 -24.10 -53.70 31.00
N ASN A 381 -25.09 -53.65 30.12
CA ASN A 381 -24.88 -53.37 28.71
C ASN A 381 -25.07 -51.87 28.46
N TYR A 382 -24.16 -51.27 27.68
CA TYR A 382 -24.24 -49.87 27.27
C TYR A 382 -23.87 -49.73 25.80
N THR A 383 -24.34 -48.67 25.13
CA THR A 383 -24.02 -48.44 23.72
C THR A 383 -22.74 -47.64 23.61
N ARG A 384 -21.81 -48.09 22.76
CA ARG A 384 -20.67 -47.30 22.30
C ARG A 384 -20.57 -47.41 20.79
N GLY A 385 -20.17 -46.33 20.14
CA GLY A 385 -20.05 -46.31 18.70
C GLY A 385 -19.18 -45.20 18.15
N THR A 386 -18.98 -45.27 16.84
CA THR A 386 -18.35 -44.23 16.04
C THR A 386 -19.32 -43.81 14.96
N ALA A 387 -19.45 -42.51 14.74
CA ALA A 387 -20.27 -41.94 13.70
C ALA A 387 -19.39 -41.08 12.79
N GLU A 388 -19.53 -41.27 11.49
CA GLU A 388 -18.75 -40.59 10.45
C GLU A 388 -19.71 -39.99 9.41
N THR A 389 -19.51 -38.72 9.08
CA THR A 389 -20.23 -38.03 8.00
C THR A 389 -19.23 -37.58 6.95
N ARG A 390 -19.39 -38.01 5.70
CA ARG A 390 -18.57 -37.59 4.55
C ARG A 390 -19.43 -36.92 3.48
N GLY A 391 -19.04 -35.72 3.08
CA GLY A 391 -19.61 -35.00 1.95
C GLY A 391 -18.68 -35.07 0.74
N PHE A 392 -19.27 -35.24 -0.45
CA PHE A 392 -18.60 -35.18 -1.74
C PHE A 392 -19.38 -34.26 -2.68
N ALA A 393 -18.70 -33.25 -3.21
CA ALA A 393 -19.23 -32.35 -4.21
C ALA A 393 -18.26 -32.21 -5.38
N LYS A 394 -18.79 -32.23 -6.61
CA LYS A 394 -18.01 -32.01 -7.84
C LYS A 394 -18.76 -31.14 -8.83
N VAL A 395 -18.15 -30.04 -9.22
CA VAL A 395 -18.73 -29.05 -10.15
C VAL A 395 -17.79 -28.82 -11.33
N SER A 396 -18.31 -28.95 -12.55
CA SER A 396 -17.58 -28.62 -13.77
C SER A 396 -17.95 -27.21 -14.22
N VAL A 397 -16.95 -26.35 -14.42
CA VAL A 397 -17.12 -24.94 -14.81
C VAL A 397 -16.48 -24.68 -16.16
N ARG A 398 -17.17 -23.89 -16.97
CA ARG A 398 -16.67 -23.34 -18.24
C ARG A 398 -16.91 -21.84 -18.27
N ILE A 399 -15.86 -21.10 -18.58
CA ILE A 399 -15.92 -19.66 -18.77
C ILE A 399 -15.72 -19.35 -20.26
N PHE A 400 -16.64 -18.58 -20.82
CA PHE A 400 -16.60 -18.14 -22.20
C PHE A 400 -16.32 -16.64 -22.27
N ASP A 401 -15.28 -16.26 -23.02
CA ASP A 401 -14.94 -14.87 -23.32
C ASP A 401 -15.63 -14.50 -24.63
N THR A 402 -16.64 -13.62 -24.55
CA THR A 402 -17.47 -13.28 -25.70
C THR A 402 -16.75 -12.38 -26.70
N GLN A 403 -15.80 -11.57 -26.23
CA GLN A 403 -14.99 -10.69 -27.07
C GLN A 403 -14.06 -11.52 -27.95
N LYS A 404 -13.43 -12.54 -27.37
CA LYS A 404 -12.59 -13.50 -28.12
C LYS A 404 -13.40 -14.56 -28.86
N GLY A 405 -14.66 -14.78 -28.44
CA GLY A 405 -15.54 -15.81 -28.99
C GLY A 405 -15.05 -17.23 -28.72
N THR A 406 -14.29 -17.45 -27.64
CA THR A 406 -13.69 -18.75 -27.29
C THR A 406 -13.87 -19.08 -25.81
N ILE A 407 -13.78 -20.37 -25.47
CA ILE A 407 -13.76 -20.82 -24.09
C ILE A 407 -12.40 -20.45 -23.49
N SER A 408 -12.39 -19.55 -22.52
CA SER A 408 -11.17 -19.10 -21.85
C SER A 408 -10.72 -20.06 -20.74
N PHE A 409 -11.65 -20.80 -20.14
CA PHE A 409 -11.36 -21.68 -19.02
C PHE A 409 -12.32 -22.87 -18.94
N VAL A 410 -11.79 -24.05 -18.62
CA VAL A 410 -12.54 -25.27 -18.30
C VAL A 410 -11.85 -25.99 -17.15
N LYS A 411 -12.56 -26.26 -16.06
CA LYS A 411 -12.01 -27.03 -14.94
C LYS A 411 -13.13 -27.68 -14.11
N ASP A 412 -12.80 -28.82 -13.52
CA ASP A 412 -13.60 -29.45 -12.48
C ASP A 412 -13.07 -29.05 -11.09
N PHE A 413 -13.99 -28.73 -10.20
CA PHE A 413 -13.73 -28.40 -8.80
C PHE A 413 -14.38 -29.43 -7.90
N ASP A 414 -13.63 -29.91 -6.92
CA ASP A 414 -14.05 -30.93 -5.96
C ASP A 414 -14.00 -30.35 -4.55
N ALA A 415 -14.98 -30.68 -3.71
CA ALA A 415 -14.95 -30.43 -2.27
C ALA A 415 -15.29 -31.72 -1.52
N ASN A 416 -14.43 -32.08 -0.57
CA ASN A 416 -14.56 -33.28 0.24
C ASN A 416 -14.45 -32.90 1.72
N VAL A 417 -15.52 -33.14 2.48
CA VAL A 417 -15.57 -32.77 3.90
C VAL A 417 -15.86 -34.03 4.71
N ALA A 418 -15.12 -34.26 5.79
CA ALA A 418 -15.28 -35.43 6.66
C ALA A 418 -15.33 -35.02 8.13
N TYR A 419 -16.25 -35.64 8.87
CA TYR A 419 -16.45 -35.43 10.29
C TYR A 419 -16.59 -36.77 11.00
N ASP A 420 -15.77 -36.99 12.03
CA ASP A 420 -15.78 -38.19 12.86
C ASP A 420 -16.14 -37.85 14.29
N ASN A 421 -16.97 -38.68 14.92
CA ASN A 421 -17.33 -38.53 16.32
C ASN A 421 -17.51 -39.89 17.04
N GLU A 422 -16.84 -40.06 18.17
CA GLU A 422 -17.10 -41.18 19.08
C GLU A 422 -18.23 -40.83 20.07
N PHE A 423 -19.15 -41.77 20.32
CA PHE A 423 -20.23 -41.59 21.29
C PHE A 423 -20.37 -42.82 22.19
N GLN A 424 -20.82 -42.61 23.42
CA GLN A 424 -21.09 -43.69 24.38
C GLN A 424 -22.15 -43.27 25.42
N ASP A 425 -22.96 -44.23 25.83
CA ASP A 425 -23.93 -44.07 26.91
C ASP A 425 -23.23 -44.04 28.28
N GLU A 426 -23.88 -43.41 29.27
CA GLU A 426 -23.39 -43.39 30.66
C GLU A 426 -23.61 -44.73 31.36
N VAL A 427 -22.62 -45.16 32.15
CA VAL A 427 -22.79 -46.22 33.16
C VAL A 427 -22.14 -45.74 34.45
N ASN A 428 -22.95 -45.14 35.32
CA ASN A 428 -22.50 -44.50 36.55
C ASN A 428 -21.76 -45.47 37.48
N GLU A 429 -22.26 -46.69 37.60
CA GLU A 429 -21.72 -47.73 38.48
C GLU A 429 -20.42 -48.37 37.95
N ALA A 430 -20.08 -48.12 36.68
CA ALA A 430 -18.80 -48.49 36.06
C ALA A 430 -17.87 -47.27 35.83
N ASN A 431 -18.26 -46.08 36.29
CA ASN A 431 -17.57 -44.81 36.03
C ASN A 431 -17.34 -44.52 34.52
N ILE A 432 -18.34 -44.84 33.69
CA ILE A 432 -18.33 -44.56 32.24
C ILE A 432 -19.16 -43.30 31.99
N GLU A 433 -18.49 -42.22 31.59
CA GLU A 433 -19.14 -40.93 31.31
C GLU A 433 -19.90 -40.93 29.98
N TYR A 434 -21.01 -40.18 29.92
CA TYR A 434 -21.76 -39.96 28.68
C TYR A 434 -20.95 -39.15 27.65
N LYS A 435 -20.83 -39.66 26.41
CA LYS A 435 -20.32 -38.90 25.27
C LYS A 435 -21.43 -38.75 24.22
N PRO A 436 -21.98 -37.55 24.01
CA PRO A 436 -23.05 -37.34 23.03
C PRO A 436 -22.55 -37.50 21.59
N MET A 437 -23.45 -37.97 20.70
CA MET A 437 -23.21 -37.94 19.27
C MET A 437 -23.38 -36.51 18.73
N ARG A 438 -22.30 -35.86 18.32
CA ARG A 438 -22.31 -34.52 17.72
C ARG A 438 -21.73 -34.58 16.31
N LEU A 439 -22.61 -34.68 15.33
CA LEU A 439 -22.26 -34.58 13.92
C LEU A 439 -23.02 -33.40 13.30
N PRO A 440 -22.42 -32.70 12.32
CA PRO A 440 -23.14 -31.70 11.56
C PRO A 440 -24.28 -32.36 10.77
N SER A 441 -25.34 -31.59 10.55
CA SER A 441 -26.45 -31.99 9.70
C SER A 441 -26.00 -32.08 8.23
N GLU A 442 -26.72 -32.87 7.43
CA GLU A 442 -26.50 -32.95 5.98
C GLU A 442 -26.53 -31.56 5.32
N THR A 443 -27.44 -30.68 5.76
CA THR A 443 -27.56 -29.32 5.24
C THR A 443 -26.32 -28.48 5.52
N GLU A 444 -25.75 -28.57 6.72
CA GLU A 444 -24.52 -27.85 7.08
C GLU A 444 -23.33 -28.32 6.25
N VAL A 445 -23.19 -29.64 6.06
CA VAL A 445 -22.12 -30.22 5.22
C VAL A 445 -22.28 -29.79 3.75
N LYS A 446 -23.51 -29.84 3.21
CA LYS A 446 -23.82 -29.37 1.85
C LYS A 446 -23.48 -27.88 1.67
N GLU A 447 -23.87 -27.04 2.62
CA GLU A 447 -23.60 -25.60 2.56
C GLU A 447 -22.10 -25.31 2.62
N GLN A 448 -21.35 -26.02 3.46
CA GLN A 448 -19.90 -25.87 3.53
C GLN A 448 -19.22 -26.25 2.21
N MET A 449 -19.54 -27.42 1.64
CA MET A 449 -18.99 -27.84 0.35
C MET A 449 -19.31 -26.84 -0.76
N ARG A 450 -20.54 -26.34 -0.77
CA ARG A 450 -20.98 -25.33 -1.75
C ARG A 450 -20.16 -24.06 -1.64
N ARG A 451 -19.96 -23.53 -0.43
CA ARG A 451 -19.15 -22.34 -0.18
C ARG A 451 -17.71 -22.55 -0.65
N GLU A 452 -17.12 -23.69 -0.32
CA GLU A 452 -15.74 -24.01 -0.72
C GLU A 452 -15.57 -24.01 -2.25
N ILE A 453 -16.49 -24.64 -2.99
CA ILE A 453 -16.43 -24.63 -4.46
C ILE A 453 -16.76 -23.24 -5.01
N VAL A 454 -17.78 -22.56 -4.47
CA VAL A 454 -18.17 -21.21 -4.92
C VAL A 454 -16.99 -20.24 -4.80
N THR A 455 -16.26 -20.26 -3.69
CA THR A 455 -15.06 -19.44 -3.49
C THR A 455 -14.02 -19.75 -4.57
N GLN A 456 -13.67 -21.04 -4.77
CA GLN A 456 -12.70 -21.43 -5.79
C GLN A 456 -13.09 -21.00 -7.21
N VAL A 457 -14.38 -21.09 -7.55
CA VAL A 457 -14.88 -20.67 -8.87
C VAL A 457 -14.87 -19.15 -8.99
N ALA A 458 -15.28 -18.44 -7.95
CA ALA A 458 -15.28 -16.99 -7.91
C ALA A 458 -13.87 -16.41 -8.04
N ASP A 459 -12.87 -17.03 -7.40
CA ASP A 459 -11.46 -16.61 -7.53
C ASP A 459 -10.98 -16.66 -8.99
N VAL A 460 -11.39 -17.68 -9.76
CA VAL A 460 -11.06 -17.77 -11.19
C VAL A 460 -11.78 -16.70 -12.02
N VAL A 461 -13.04 -16.42 -11.70
CA VAL A 461 -13.79 -15.35 -12.37
C VAL A 461 -13.15 -13.99 -12.04
N GLN A 462 -12.80 -13.75 -10.77
CA GLN A 462 -12.15 -12.53 -10.31
C GLN A 462 -10.78 -12.34 -10.96
N ALA A 463 -9.95 -13.39 -11.04
CA ALA A 463 -8.65 -13.35 -11.73
C ALA A 463 -8.77 -12.91 -13.20
N SER A 464 -9.92 -13.15 -13.84
CA SER A 464 -10.19 -12.67 -15.20
C SER A 464 -10.34 -11.13 -15.28
N PHE A 465 -10.51 -10.45 -14.14
CA PHE A 465 -10.63 -9.00 -13.99
C PHE A 465 -9.58 -8.39 -13.06
N GLU A 466 -8.63 -9.15 -12.53
CA GLU A 466 -7.57 -8.59 -11.70
C GLU A 466 -6.68 -7.62 -12.48
N ALA A 467 -6.14 -6.64 -11.74
CA ALA A 467 -5.21 -5.63 -12.24
C ALA A 467 -5.75 -4.84 -13.45
N ARG A 468 -7.00 -4.36 -13.40
CA ARG A 468 -7.61 -3.62 -14.53
C ARG A 468 -6.86 -2.34 -14.85
N GLU A 469 -6.32 -1.67 -13.83
CA GLU A 469 -5.45 -0.49 -13.97
C GLU A 469 -4.24 -0.79 -14.85
N HIS A 470 -3.61 -1.95 -14.69
CA HIS A 470 -2.52 -2.39 -15.56
C HIS A 470 -2.99 -2.64 -16.99
N ARG A 471 -4.20 -3.17 -17.19
CA ARG A 471 -4.75 -3.36 -18.55
C ARG A 471 -4.98 -2.04 -19.26
N PHE A 472 -5.56 -1.06 -18.56
CA PHE A 472 -5.73 0.29 -19.10
C PHE A 472 -4.39 0.94 -19.41
N LEU A 473 -3.41 0.84 -18.52
CA LEU A 473 -2.07 1.36 -18.76
C LEU A 473 -1.40 0.69 -19.97
N ASN A 474 -1.43 -0.64 -20.06
CA ASN A 474 -0.85 -1.40 -21.17
C ASN A 474 -1.51 -1.01 -22.50
N GLN A 475 -2.83 -0.80 -22.51
CA GLN A 475 -3.55 -0.35 -23.69
C GLN A 475 -3.16 1.08 -24.08
N ALA A 476 -3.00 1.99 -23.12
CA ALA A 476 -2.51 3.34 -23.37
C ALA A 476 -1.09 3.32 -23.96
N GLN A 477 -0.18 2.57 -23.34
CA GLN A 477 1.20 2.40 -23.80
C GLN A 477 1.28 1.82 -25.21
N PHE A 478 0.44 0.81 -25.51
CA PHE A 478 0.35 0.25 -26.86
C PHE A 478 0.05 1.31 -27.93
N TYR A 479 -0.87 2.24 -27.67
CA TYR A 479 -1.16 3.33 -28.60
C TYR A 479 -0.06 4.39 -28.64
N LEU A 480 0.55 4.70 -27.49
CA LEU A 480 1.68 5.64 -27.40
C LEU A 480 2.90 5.16 -28.19
N ASP A 481 3.26 3.89 -28.08
CA ASP A 481 4.38 3.27 -28.81
C ASP A 481 4.18 3.33 -30.33
N ARG A 482 2.92 3.29 -30.76
CA ARG A 482 2.53 3.42 -32.18
C ARG A 482 2.38 4.87 -32.63
N ARG A 483 2.66 5.84 -31.75
CA ARG A 483 2.50 7.28 -32.00
C ARG A 483 1.06 7.68 -32.31
N GLU A 484 0.11 7.01 -31.67
CA GLU A 484 -1.34 7.26 -31.77
C GLU A 484 -1.88 7.82 -30.44
N PRO A 485 -1.40 8.97 -29.93
CA PRO A 485 -1.75 9.48 -28.61
C PRO A 485 -3.26 9.74 -28.45
N GLN A 486 -3.97 10.05 -29.53
CA GLN A 486 -5.42 10.23 -29.52
C GLN A 486 -6.17 8.96 -29.08
N LEU A 487 -5.68 7.77 -29.44
CA LEU A 487 -6.29 6.51 -29.03
C LEU A 487 -5.91 6.12 -27.59
N ALA A 488 -4.82 6.69 -27.06
CA ALA A 488 -4.40 6.50 -25.67
C ALA A 488 -5.24 7.31 -24.66
N ILE A 489 -5.94 8.36 -25.09
CA ILE A 489 -6.77 9.20 -24.20
C ILE A 489 -7.83 8.37 -23.50
N ARG A 490 -8.57 7.54 -24.24
CA ARG A 490 -9.64 6.70 -23.70
C ARG A 490 -9.15 5.75 -22.59
N PRO A 491 -8.15 4.89 -22.82
CA PRO A 491 -7.69 3.99 -21.77
C PRO A 491 -7.09 4.74 -20.57
N VAL A 492 -6.43 5.90 -20.76
CA VAL A 492 -5.95 6.71 -19.61
C VAL A 492 -7.10 7.29 -18.81
N ALA A 493 -8.14 7.84 -19.46
CA ALA A 493 -9.34 8.32 -18.78
C ALA A 493 -10.05 7.22 -17.99
N GLN A 494 -10.19 6.05 -18.62
CA GLN A 494 -10.79 4.87 -17.99
C GLN A 494 -9.97 4.38 -16.80
N GLY A 495 -8.66 4.24 -16.97
CA GLY A 495 -7.74 3.79 -15.92
C GLY A 495 -7.67 4.75 -14.74
N TYR A 496 -7.61 6.06 -15.00
CA TYR A 496 -7.60 7.08 -13.95
C TYR A 496 -8.93 7.08 -13.17
N TYR A 497 -10.07 7.03 -13.86
CA TYR A 497 -11.37 6.96 -13.20
C TYR A 497 -11.55 5.66 -12.41
N TYR A 498 -11.16 4.52 -12.98
CA TYR A 498 -11.21 3.22 -12.30
C TYR A 498 -10.38 3.22 -11.02
N ALA A 499 -9.14 3.72 -11.06
CA ALA A 499 -8.26 3.76 -9.90
C ALA A 499 -8.87 4.55 -8.74
N LEU A 500 -9.58 5.66 -9.02
CA LEU A 500 -10.27 6.45 -8.01
C LEU A 500 -11.53 5.77 -7.45
N GLN A 501 -12.25 4.98 -8.25
CA GLN A 501 -13.50 4.35 -7.80
C GLN A 501 -13.27 3.01 -7.09
N ASP A 502 -12.23 2.28 -7.47
CA ASP A 502 -11.85 1.00 -6.87
C ASP A 502 -10.88 1.18 -5.68
N ASP A 503 -10.64 2.43 -5.25
CA ASP A 503 -9.75 2.80 -4.14
C ASP A 503 -8.31 2.24 -4.28
N ILE A 504 -7.78 2.28 -5.51
CA ILE A 504 -6.41 1.83 -5.78
C ILE A 504 -5.42 2.76 -5.08
N PRO A 505 -4.45 2.23 -4.31
CA PRO A 505 -3.45 3.04 -3.61
C PRO A 505 -2.67 4.00 -4.53
N GLU A 506 -2.43 5.23 -4.08
CA GLU A 506 -1.70 6.26 -4.85
C GLU A 506 -0.24 5.87 -5.16
N ASP A 507 0.35 4.95 -4.39
CA ASP A 507 1.69 4.43 -4.60
C ASP A 507 1.74 3.25 -5.60
N ASN A 508 0.58 2.80 -6.10
CA ASN A 508 0.51 1.78 -7.13
C ASN A 508 1.25 2.25 -8.41
N PRO A 509 2.24 1.48 -8.92
CA PRO A 509 3.04 1.89 -10.08
C PRO A 509 2.21 2.22 -11.33
N ALA A 510 1.13 1.49 -11.59
CA ALA A 510 0.28 1.74 -12.73
C ALA A 510 -0.52 3.03 -12.57
N PHE A 511 -1.02 3.31 -11.36
CA PHE A 511 -1.76 4.54 -11.10
C PHE A 511 -0.87 5.79 -11.20
N ILE A 512 0.35 5.72 -10.67
CA ILE A 512 1.36 6.78 -10.83
C ILE A 512 1.60 7.07 -12.30
N GLU A 513 1.81 6.04 -13.12
CA GLU A 513 2.10 6.21 -14.54
C GLU A 513 0.90 6.75 -15.31
N ILE A 514 -0.31 6.27 -15.04
CA ILE A 514 -1.56 6.83 -15.60
C ILE A 514 -1.69 8.32 -15.27
N ARG A 515 -1.43 8.70 -14.01
CA ARG A 515 -1.47 10.11 -13.56
C ARG A 515 -0.38 10.95 -14.25
N ARG A 516 0.79 10.38 -14.52
CA ARG A 516 1.88 11.04 -15.25
C ARG A 516 1.52 11.34 -16.72
N LEU A 517 0.77 10.44 -17.36
CA LEU A 517 0.35 10.60 -18.77
C LEU A 517 -0.77 11.63 -18.96
N LEU A 518 -1.52 11.90 -17.89
CA LEU A 518 -2.73 12.74 -17.88
C LEU A 518 -2.52 14.14 -18.49
N PRO A 519 -1.53 14.95 -18.05
CA PRO A 519 -1.33 16.30 -18.59
C PRO A 519 -0.95 16.29 -20.07
N GLY A 520 0.00 15.42 -20.45
CA GLY A 520 0.48 15.33 -21.81
C GLY A 520 -0.62 14.93 -22.79
N LEU A 521 -1.42 13.92 -22.45
CA LEU A 521 -2.51 13.47 -23.32
C LEU A 521 -3.67 14.47 -23.36
N ALA A 522 -4.03 15.08 -22.24
CA ALA A 522 -5.09 16.10 -22.22
C ALA A 522 -4.71 17.32 -23.06
N GLN A 523 -3.42 17.71 -23.07
CA GLN A 523 -2.91 18.85 -23.81
C GLN A 523 -2.56 18.53 -25.27
N THR A 524 -2.54 17.24 -25.66
CA THR A 524 -2.33 16.84 -27.05
C THR A 524 -3.60 17.17 -27.85
N PHE A 525 -3.58 18.23 -28.65
CA PHE A 525 -4.70 18.60 -29.52
C PHE A 525 -4.31 18.56 -30.99
N TYR A 526 -5.23 18.04 -31.79
CA TYR A 526 -5.28 18.22 -33.25
C TYR A 526 -6.47 19.10 -33.62
N THR A 527 -6.25 19.98 -34.59
CA THR A 527 -7.31 20.53 -35.44
C THR A 527 -8.00 19.38 -36.16
N SER A 528 -9.33 19.39 -36.17
CA SER A 528 -10.11 18.41 -36.93
C SER A 528 -9.69 18.43 -38.41
N PRO A 529 -9.68 17.29 -39.13
CA PRO A 529 -9.42 17.26 -40.58
C PRO A 529 -10.38 18.13 -41.40
N ARG A 530 -11.47 18.64 -40.80
CA ARG A 530 -12.41 19.56 -41.45
C ARG A 530 -11.82 20.94 -41.76
N ASP A 531 -10.67 21.32 -41.18
CA ASP A 531 -9.99 22.58 -41.51
C ASP A 531 -9.05 22.49 -42.74
N VAL A 532 -8.96 21.34 -43.40
CA VAL A 532 -8.15 21.16 -44.63
C VAL A 532 -9.00 21.24 -45.91
N SER A 533 -10.33 21.33 -45.83
CA SER A 533 -11.18 21.55 -47.02
C SER A 533 -11.31 23.04 -47.40
N GLY A 534 -10.19 23.75 -47.38
CA GLY A 534 -10.07 25.18 -47.67
C GLY A 534 -8.96 25.47 -48.67
N SER A 535 -8.84 24.69 -49.75
CA SER A 535 -8.00 25.08 -50.89
C SER A 535 -8.60 24.58 -52.21
N SER A 536 -9.11 25.57 -52.96
CA SER A 536 -9.24 25.62 -54.42
C SER A 536 -9.87 24.41 -55.13
N VAL A 537 -11.18 24.51 -55.34
CA VAL A 537 -11.81 24.00 -56.57
C VAL A 537 -11.31 24.88 -57.72
N ASP A 538 -10.28 24.45 -58.42
CA ASP A 538 -9.96 24.96 -59.75
C ASP A 538 -10.88 24.28 -60.76
N PHE A 539 -11.92 25.02 -61.13
CA PHE A 539 -12.51 24.94 -62.45
C PHE A 539 -11.47 25.47 -63.45
N GLU A 540 -10.96 24.64 -64.37
CA GLU A 540 -10.77 25.01 -65.78
C GLU A 540 -10.28 23.84 -66.66
N ARG A 541 -11.16 23.48 -67.61
CA ARG A 541 -10.93 23.14 -69.03
C ARG A 541 -9.57 22.52 -69.45
N GLU A 542 -9.60 21.27 -69.91
CA GLU A 542 -9.60 20.86 -71.33
C GLU A 542 -9.98 19.37 -71.48
#